data_AF-A0A6P0Q671-F1
#
_entry.id   AF-A0A6P0Q671-F1
#
_cell.length_a   1.000
_cell.length_b   1.000
_cell.length_c   1.000
_cell.angle_alpha   90.00
_cell.angle_beta   90.00
_cell.angle_gamma   90.00
#
_symmetry.space_group_name_H-M   'P 1'
#
loop_
_entity.id
_entity.type
_entity.pdbx_description
1 polymer ?
#
loop_
_entity_poly.entity_id
_entity_poly.type
_entity_poly.pdbx_seq_one_letter_code
_entity_poly.pdbx_strand_id
1 'polypeptide(L)'
;MADYTQYPYIDKRVRYFDGEFLKDQDFIDEQKYHIDRQRRLDQFLRVSGICDGLTLETATNQVIVTPGTALDSEGRQIILSTNSPPI
;
A
#
# COMPACT_ATOMS: atom_id res chain seq x y z
N MET A 1 -6.68 -22.95 6.35
CA MET A 1 -5.55 -22.02 6.20
C MET A 1 -6.15 -20.69 5.78
N ALA A 2 -5.71 -19.58 6.36
CA ALA A 2 -6.23 -18.26 6.01
C ALA A 2 -5.92 -17.91 4.55
N ASP A 3 -6.88 -17.26 3.89
CA ASP A 3 -6.74 -16.74 2.55
C ASP A 3 -6.13 -15.33 2.59
N TYR A 4 -4.91 -15.22 2.07
CA TYR A 4 -4.18 -13.95 1.93
C TYR A 4 -4.30 -13.33 0.54
N THR A 5 -5.10 -13.93 -0.36
CA THR A 5 -5.30 -13.40 -1.71
C THR A 5 -5.92 -12.00 -1.63
N GLN A 6 -5.17 -11.00 -2.10
CA GLN A 6 -5.67 -9.63 -2.19
C GLN A 6 -6.51 -9.49 -3.46
N TYR A 7 -7.83 -9.48 -3.30
CA TYR A 7 -8.74 -9.22 -4.41
C TYR A 7 -8.70 -7.74 -4.80
N PRO A 8 -8.89 -7.41 -6.09
CA PRO A 8 -8.92 -6.03 -6.55
C PRO A 8 -10.13 -5.26 -6.01
N TYR A 9 -11.21 -5.98 -5.67
CA TYR A 9 -12.44 -5.39 -5.19
C TYR A 9 -12.99 -6.18 -4.00
N ILE A 10 -13.17 -5.48 -2.88
CA ILE A 10 -13.94 -5.94 -1.72
C ILE A 10 -15.29 -5.22 -1.69
N ASP A 11 -16.39 -5.98 -1.64
CA ASP A 11 -17.77 -5.49 -1.70
C ASP A 11 -18.43 -5.34 -0.32
N LYS A 12 -17.89 -5.98 0.70
CA LYS A 12 -18.44 -6.01 2.06
C LYS A 12 -17.38 -5.80 3.14
N ARG A 13 -17.81 -5.27 4.28
CA ARG A 13 -17.00 -5.10 5.50
C ARG A 13 -17.27 -6.26 6.47
N VAL A 14 -16.26 -6.63 7.26
CA VAL A 14 -16.43 -7.57 8.38
C VAL A 14 -17.39 -6.96 9.41
N ARG A 15 -18.28 -7.79 9.94
CA ARG A 15 -19.23 -7.39 10.98
C ARG A 15 -18.91 -8.13 12.27
N TYR A 16 -18.18 -7.48 13.16
CA TYR A 16 -17.93 -7.99 14.50
C TYR A 16 -19.18 -7.94 15.38
N PHE A 17 -19.33 -8.90 16.29
CA PHE A 17 -20.43 -8.94 17.25
C PHE A 17 -20.03 -9.58 18.59
N ASP A 18 -20.83 -9.31 19.62
CA ASP A 18 -20.53 -9.79 20.98
C ASP A 18 -20.60 -11.32 21.08
N GLY A 19 -19.59 -11.90 21.73
CA GLY A 19 -19.46 -13.35 21.89
C GLY A 19 -18.91 -14.09 20.66
N GLU A 20 -18.48 -13.36 19.63
CA GLU A 20 -17.83 -13.94 18.46
C GLU A 20 -16.46 -14.57 18.81
N PHE A 21 -16.22 -15.76 18.29
CA PHE A 21 -14.90 -16.38 18.31
C PHE A 21 -14.10 -15.89 17.10
N LEU A 22 -13.19 -14.94 17.32
CA LEU A 22 -12.37 -14.35 16.27
C LEU A 22 -11.35 -15.34 15.71
N LYS A 23 -11.28 -15.41 14.38
CA LYS A 23 -10.29 -16.17 13.63
C LYS A 23 -9.31 -15.25 12.95
N ASP A 24 -8.17 -15.81 12.56
CA ASP A 24 -7.18 -15.15 11.72
C ASP A 24 -7.80 -14.52 10.46
N GLN A 25 -8.75 -15.21 9.82
CA GLN A 25 -9.45 -14.71 8.64
C GLN A 25 -10.22 -13.41 8.88
N ASP A 26 -10.83 -13.21 10.06
CA ASP A 26 -11.64 -12.02 10.32
C ASP A 26 -10.77 -10.75 10.33
N PHE A 27 -9.57 -10.84 10.90
CA PHE A 27 -8.59 -9.75 10.87
C PHE A 27 -8.05 -9.49 9.47
N ILE A 28 -7.81 -10.56 8.70
CA ILE A 28 -7.33 -10.46 7.32
C ILE A 28 -8.38 -9.80 6.43
N ASP A 29 -9.64 -10.17 6.58
CA ASP A 29 -10.73 -9.61 5.79
C ASP A 29 -10.98 -8.12 6.11
N GLU A 30 -10.87 -7.71 7.38
CA GLU A 30 -10.97 -6.28 7.75
C GLU A 30 -9.76 -5.50 7.19
N GLN A 31 -8.54 -6.06 7.22
CA GLN A 31 -7.38 -5.43 6.59
C GLN A 31 -7.54 -5.30 5.07
N LYS A 32 -8.01 -6.36 4.38
CA LYS A 32 -8.30 -6.33 2.94
C LYS A 32 -9.31 -5.24 2.60
N TYR A 33 -10.37 -5.11 3.41
CA TYR A 33 -11.38 -4.06 3.24
C TYR A 33 -10.77 -2.65 3.34
N HIS A 34 -9.91 -2.40 4.33
CA HIS A 34 -9.27 -1.08 4.47
C HIS A 34 -8.29 -0.76 3.34
N ILE A 35 -7.45 -1.72 2.94
CA ILE A 35 -6.53 -1.58 1.80
C ILE A 35 -7.31 -1.24 0.53
N ASP A 36 -8.43 -1.94 0.30
CA ASP A 36 -9.31 -1.72 -0.83
C ASP A 36 -9.92 -0.30 -0.85
N ARG A 37 -10.42 0.19 0.28
CA ARG A 37 -10.96 1.56 0.39
C ARG A 37 -9.89 2.61 0.11
N GLN A 38 -8.69 2.42 0.66
CA GLN A 38 -7.57 3.35 0.47
C GLN A 38 -7.09 3.38 -0.98
N ARG A 39 -6.85 2.21 -1.59
CA ARG A 39 -6.41 2.14 -2.99
C ARG A 39 -7.41 2.76 -3.95
N ARG A 40 -8.71 2.54 -3.75
CA ARG A 40 -9.74 3.18 -4.60
C ARG A 40 -9.76 4.69 -4.44
N LEU A 41 -9.65 5.18 -3.21
CA LEU A 41 -9.57 6.63 -2.97
C LEU A 41 -8.37 7.22 -3.70
N ASP A 42 -7.20 6.59 -3.55
CA ASP A 42 -5.95 7.06 -4.15
C ASP A 42 -5.96 6.91 -5.67
N GLN A 43 -6.59 5.86 -6.22
CA GLN A 43 -6.71 5.63 -7.66
C GLN A 43 -7.66 6.62 -8.35
N PHE A 44 -8.83 6.90 -7.77
CA PHE A 44 -9.87 7.67 -8.45
C PHE A 44 -9.87 9.16 -8.12
N LEU A 45 -9.39 9.54 -6.93
CA LEU A 45 -9.48 10.92 -6.45
C LEU A 45 -8.11 11.59 -6.27
N ARG A 46 -7.00 10.86 -6.40
CA ARG A 46 -5.65 11.43 -6.33
C ARG A 46 -4.92 11.25 -7.65
N VAL A 47 -3.82 11.99 -7.78
CA VAL A 47 -2.89 11.87 -8.90
C VAL A 47 -1.80 10.88 -8.50
N SER A 48 -1.47 9.96 -9.40
CA SER A 48 -0.30 9.09 -9.27
C SER A 48 0.99 9.89 -9.44
N GLY A 49 2.01 9.59 -8.65
CA GLY A 49 3.31 10.25 -8.73
C GLY A 49 4.04 10.33 -7.39
N ILE A 50 5.15 11.06 -7.37
CA ILE A 50 5.93 11.33 -6.15
C ILE A 50 5.10 12.24 -5.24
N CYS A 51 4.87 11.78 -4.01
CA CYS A 51 4.17 12.55 -2.99
C CYS A 51 5.17 13.37 -2.15
N ASP A 52 6.30 12.75 -1.78
CA ASP A 52 7.37 13.36 -1.00
C ASP A 52 8.69 12.61 -1.22
N GLY A 53 9.82 13.31 -1.11
CA GLY A 53 11.16 12.72 -1.26
C GLY A 53 11.41 12.13 -2.65
N LEU A 54 12.03 10.93 -2.70
CA LEU A 54 12.41 10.23 -3.94
C LEU A 54 13.25 11.10 -4.88
N THR A 55 14.15 11.89 -4.30
CA THR A 55 15.10 12.71 -5.06
C THR A 55 16.31 11.89 -5.48
N LEU A 56 17.09 12.42 -6.42
CA LEU A 56 18.27 11.74 -6.93
C LEU A 56 19.54 12.37 -6.35
N GLU A 57 20.42 11.53 -5.83
CA GLU A 57 21.81 11.84 -5.53
C GLU A 57 22.69 11.16 -6.58
N THR A 58 23.61 11.92 -7.17
CA THR A 58 24.49 11.43 -8.24
C THR A 58 25.94 11.40 -7.77
N ALA A 59 26.61 10.29 -8.01
CA ALA A 59 28.07 10.15 -7.91
C ALA A 59 28.63 9.64 -9.24
N THR A 60 29.96 9.54 -9.37
CA THR A 60 30.59 9.08 -10.61
C THR A 60 30.07 7.70 -11.01
N ASN A 61 29.32 7.63 -12.10
CA ASN A 61 28.65 6.42 -12.62
C ASN A 61 27.68 5.73 -11.65
N GLN A 62 27.06 6.48 -10.74
CA GLN A 62 26.10 5.94 -9.79
C GLN A 62 24.95 6.91 -9.56
N VAL A 63 23.73 6.37 -9.54
CA VAL A 63 22.52 7.11 -9.14
C VAL A 63 21.91 6.46 -7.91
N ILE A 64 21.62 7.27 -6.90
CA ILE A 64 20.99 6.85 -5.65
C ILE A 64 19.66 7.59 -5.52
N VAL A 65 18.59 6.86 -5.21
CA VAL A 65 17.29 7.45 -4.88
C VAL A 65 17.21 7.62 -3.36
N THR A 66 16.89 8.83 -2.92
CA THR A 66 16.71 9.15 -1.50
C THR A 66 15.34 8.67 -1.01
N PRO A 67 15.16 8.47 0.31
CA PRO A 67 13.90 8.06 0.90
C PRO A 67 12.74 8.96 0.48
N GLY A 68 11.55 8.36 0.39
CA GLY A 68 10.35 9.08 0.03
C GLY A 68 9.18 8.15 -0.26
N THR A 69 8.08 8.74 -0.71
CA THR A 69 6.82 8.06 -0.97
C THR A 69 6.21 8.49 -2.29
N ALA A 70 5.62 7.55 -3.01
CA ALA A 70 4.84 7.78 -4.22
C ALA A 70 3.54 6.97 -4.21
N LEU A 71 2.63 7.35 -5.11
CA LEU A 71 1.45 6.58 -5.48
C LEU A 71 1.58 6.10 -6.92
N ASP A 72 1.29 4.84 -7.18
CA ASP A 72 1.16 4.35 -8.55
C ASP A 72 -0.25 4.57 -9.13
N SER A 73 -0.45 4.19 -10.39
CA SER A 73 -1.72 4.35 -11.10
C SER A 73 -2.85 3.43 -10.59
N GLU A 74 -2.54 2.46 -9.74
CA GLU A 74 -3.50 1.57 -9.08
C GLU A 74 -3.84 2.03 -7.65
N GLY A 75 -3.31 3.20 -7.23
CA GLY A 75 -3.50 3.72 -5.87
C GLY A 75 -2.69 2.98 -4.81
N ARG A 76 -1.67 2.21 -5.20
CA ARG A 76 -0.75 1.56 -4.25
C ARG A 76 0.32 2.57 -3.82
N GLN A 77 0.63 2.55 -2.52
CA GLN A 77 1.72 3.33 -1.96
C GLN A 77 3.06 2.62 -2.21
N ILE A 78 4.01 3.38 -2.73
CA ILE A 78 5.41 3.00 -2.89
C ILE A 78 6.19 3.76 -1.82
N ILE A 79 6.90 3.05 -0.96
CA ILE A 79 7.68 3.64 0.14
C ILE A 79 9.12 3.18 0.00
N LEU A 80 10.04 4.14 -0.04
CA LEU A 80 11.47 3.91 0.08
C LEU A 80 11.92 4.50 1.43
N SER A 81 12.27 3.64 2.38
CA SER A 81 12.60 4.05 3.76
C SER A 81 14.08 4.40 3.96
N THR A 82 14.95 3.94 3.06
CA THR A 82 16.40 4.18 3.07
C THR A 82 16.88 4.43 1.65
N ASN A 83 18.08 4.97 1.49
CA ASN A 83 18.69 5.13 0.17
C ASN A 83 18.63 3.81 -0.63
N SER A 84 18.33 3.92 -1.93
CA SER A 84 18.44 2.78 -2.82
C SER A 84 19.90 2.32 -2.90
N PRO A 85 20.16 1.04 -3.25
CA PRO A 85 21.48 0.69 -3.75
C PRO A 85 21.82 1.56 -4.98
N PRO A 86 23.12 1.84 -5.23
CA PRO A 86 23.55 2.52 -6.44
C PRO A 86 23.08 1.77 -7.69
N ILE A 87 22.46 2.51 -8.61
CA ILE A 87 22.04 2.06 -9.94
C ILE A 87 23.10 2.43 -10.97
#